data_AF-A0A3B3VWY1-F1
#
_entry.id   AF-A0A3B3VWY1-F1
#
_cell.length_a   1.000
_cell.length_b   1.000
_cell.length_c   1.000
_cell.angle_alpha   90.00
_cell.angle_beta   90.00
_cell.angle_gamma   90.00
#
_symmetry.space_group_name_H-M   'P 1'
#
loop_
_entity.id
_entity.type
_entity.pdbx_description
1 polymer ?
#
loop_
_entity_poly.entity_id
_entity_poly.type
_entity_poly.pdbx_seq_one_letter_code
_entity_poly.pdbx_strand_id
1 'polypeptide(L)' 'LSTPLNPDPRRLRVLSARALSIVMNRDVQNFEAVMAFLDATHRLLPGLVPAIKHMKIQFGLKTMVGRQEGWF' A
#
# COMPACT_ATOMS: atom_id res chain seq x y z
N LEU A 1 1.44 -4.52 8.49
CA LEU A 1 0.00 -4.50 8.13
C LEU A 1 -0.55 -5.94 8.09
N SER A 2 -0.18 -6.79 9.06
CA SER A 2 -0.21 -8.25 8.88
C SER A 2 -1.47 -8.95 9.41
N THR A 3 -2.58 -8.23 9.60
CA THR A 3 -3.87 -8.80 10.01
C THR A 3 -4.87 -8.74 8.86
N PRO A 4 -5.75 -9.77 8.69
CA PRO A 4 -6.75 -9.77 7.64
C PRO A 4 -7.64 -8.52 7.74
N LEU A 5 -7.99 -7.94 6.59
CA LEU A 5 -8.82 -6.75 6.48
C LEU A 5 -10.23 -7.09 6.98
N ASN A 6 -10.48 -6.94 8.29
CA ASN A 6 -11.82 -6.93 8.84
C ASN A 6 -12.49 -5.63 8.36
N PRO A 7 -13.68 -5.67 7.76
CA PRO A 7 -14.36 -4.50 7.20
C PRO A 7 -14.85 -3.48 8.24
N ASP A 8 -14.33 -3.51 9.47
CA ASP A 8 -14.54 -2.46 10.46
C ASP A 8 -14.03 -1.10 9.91
N PRO A 9 -14.92 -0.11 9.71
CA PRO A 9 -14.55 1.16 9.09
C PRO A 9 -13.50 1.95 9.87
N ARG A 10 -13.48 1.80 11.21
CA ARG A 10 -12.49 2.49 12.06
C ARG A 10 -11.10 1.91 11.83
N ARG A 11 -10.97 0.58 11.82
CA ARG A 11 -9.71 -0.09 11.51
C ARG A 11 -9.21 0.24 10.12
N LEU A 12 -10.09 0.29 9.11
CA LEU A 12 -9.69 0.67 7.76
C LEU A 12 -9.08 2.08 7.74
N ARG A 13 -9.71 3.06 8.38
CA ARG A 13 -9.17 4.43 8.47
C ARG A 13 -7.81 4.49 9.18
N VAL A 14 -7.64 3.76 10.28
CA VAL A 14 -6.37 3.70 11.01
C VAL A 14 -5.26 3.09 10.15
N LEU A 15 -5.56 2.00 9.44
CA LEU A 15 -4.61 1.35 8.53
C LEU A 15 -4.26 2.26 7.35
N SER A 16 -5.24 2.96 6.77
CA SER A 16 -5.01 3.95 5.72
C SER A 16 -4.15 5.12 6.20
N ALA A 17 -4.40 5.67 7.39
CA ALA A 17 -3.60 6.74 7.98
C ALA A 17 -2.15 6.28 8.22
N ARG A 18 -1.95 5.05 8.69
CA ARG A 18 -0.62 4.46 8.87
C ARG A 18 0.10 4.27 7.54
N ALA A 19 -0.58 3.74 6.52
CA ALA A 19 -0.02 3.59 5.18
C ALA A 19 0.38 4.94 4.58
N LEU A 20 -0.46 5.97 4.75
CA LEU A 20 -0.15 7.33 4.32
C LEU A 20 1.09 7.88 5.03
N SER A 21 1.19 7.72 6.36
CA SER A 21 2.35 8.15 7.14
C SER A 21 3.65 7.48 6.67
N ILE A 22 3.63 6.18 6.37
CA ILE A 22 4.80 5.45 5.83
C ILE A 22 5.25 6.06 4.50
N VAL A 23 4.30 6.27 3.58
CA VAL A 23 4.59 6.85 2.25
C VAL A 23 5.12 8.28 2.37
N MET A 24 4.50 9.11 3.21
CA MET A 24 4.90 10.52 3.38
C MET A 24 6.30 10.65 4.01
N ASN A 25 6.65 9.79 4.95
CA ASN A 25 7.97 9.79 5.59
C ASN A 25 9.04 9.05 4.77
N ARG A 26 8.69 8.51 3.60
CA ARG A 26 9.58 7.66 2.78
C ARG A 26 10.21 6.53 3.59
N ASP A 27 9.43 5.91 4.46
CA ASP A 27 9.83 4.74 5.22
C ASP A 27 9.79 3.50 4.32
N VAL A 28 10.76 3.43 3.41
CA VAL A 28 10.83 2.44 2.32
C VAL A 28 10.89 1.01 2.87
N GLN A 29 11.45 0.80 4.06
CA GLN A 29 11.50 -0.50 4.75
C GLN A 29 10.10 -1.05 5.05
N ASN A 30 9.09 -0.18 5.14
CA ASN A 30 7.70 -0.56 5.36
C ASN A 30 6.84 -0.52 4.10
N PHE A 31 7.41 -0.26 2.91
CA PHE A 31 6.64 -0.16 1.67
C PHE A 31 6.01 -1.49 1.27
N GLU A 32 6.64 -2.64 1.55
CA GLU A 32 6.02 -3.95 1.30
C GLU A 32 4.69 -4.11 2.05
N ALA A 33 4.64 -3.65 3.30
CA ALA A 33 3.43 -3.70 4.10
C ALA A 33 2.31 -2.81 3.52
N VAL A 34 2.69 -1.65 2.96
CA VAL A 34 1.75 -0.75 2.25
C VAL A 34 1.25 -1.39 0.96
N MET A 35 2.13 -1.98 0.17
CA MET A 35 1.79 -2.68 -1.06
C MET A 35 0.79 -3.82 -0.80
N ALA A 36 1.04 -4.65 0.23
CA ALA A 36 0.14 -5.72 0.63
C ALA A 36 -1.24 -5.21 1.08
N PHE A 37 -1.30 -4.09 1.80
CA PHE A 37 -2.56 -3.46 2.21
C PHE A 37 -3.36 -2.92 1.02
N LEU A 38 -2.70 -2.26 0.08
CA LEU A 38 -3.33 -1.74 -1.12
C LEU A 38 -3.88 -2.87 -1.99
N ASP A 39 -3.14 -3.97 -2.13
CA ASP A 39 -3.56 -5.14 -2.90
C ASP A 39 -4.76 -5.85 -2.25
N ALA A 40 -4.73 -6.04 -0.93
CA ALA A 40 -5.88 -6.54 -0.18
C ALA A 40 -7.12 -5.64 -0.34
N THR A 41 -6.94 -4.32 -0.32
CA THR A 41 -8.03 -3.36 -0.51
C THR A 41 -8.60 -3.42 -1.92
N HIS A 42 -7.75 -3.52 -2.95
CA HIS A 42 -8.19 -3.62 -4.35
C HIS A 42 -8.87 -4.95 -4.66
N ARG A 43 -8.44 -6.06 -4.04
CA ARG A 43 -9.11 -7.35 -4.14
C ARG A 43 -10.52 -7.34 -3.53
N LEU A 44 -10.68 -6.65 -2.40
CA LEU A 44 -11.98 -6.54 -1.71
C LEU A 44 -12.91 -5.52 -2.36
N LEU A 45 -12.36 -4.42 -2.88
CA LEU A 45 -13.11 -3.32 -3.47
C LEU A 45 -12.50 -2.91 -4.81
N PRO A 46 -12.65 -3.73 -5.87
CA PRO A 46 -12.02 -3.47 -7.17
C PRO A 46 -12.55 -2.20 -7.85
N GLY A 47 -13.73 -1.70 -7.46
CA GLY A 47 -14.31 -0.46 -7.97
C GLY A 47 -13.81 0.82 -7.28
N LEU A 48 -13.08 0.72 -6.17
CA LEU A 48 -12.64 1.89 -5.39
C LEU A 48 -11.63 2.75 -6.17
N VAL A 49 -10.74 2.10 -6.91
CA VAL A 49 -9.72 2.73 -7.74
C VAL A 49 -9.61 1.93 -9.04
N PRO A 50 -9.63 2.57 -10.23
CA PRO A 50 -9.40 1.87 -11.48
C PRO A 50 -8.11 1.06 -11.45
N ALA A 51 -8.14 -0.16 -11.99
CA ALA A 51 -7.00 -1.09 -11.95
C ALA A 51 -5.69 -0.46 -12.45
N ILE A 52 -5.74 0.35 -13.51
CA ILE A 52 -4.56 1.07 -14.02
C ILE A 52 -3.94 2.02 -12.99
N LYS A 53 -4.75 2.71 -12.18
CA LYS A 53 -4.23 3.59 -11.12
C LYS A 53 -3.64 2.76 -9.98
N HIS A 54 -4.29 1.66 -9.62
CA HIS A 54 -3.76 0.74 -8.61
C HIS A 54 -2.38 0.21 -9.02
N MET A 55 -2.24 -0.26 -10.27
CA MET A 55 -0.95 -0.74 -10.80
C MET A 55 0.13 0.34 -10.78
N LYS A 56 -0.18 1.59 -11.16
CA LYS A 56 0.79 2.69 -11.11
C LYS A 56 1.29 2.98 -9.70
N ILE A 57 0.41 2.90 -8.70
CA ILE A 57 0.80 3.10 -7.30
C ILE A 57 1.72 1.95 -6.84
N GLN A 58 1.32 0.69 -7.09
CA GLN A 58 2.13 -0.48 -6.76
C GLN A 58 3.51 -0.42 -7.42
N PHE A 59 3.56 -0.11 -8.71
CA PHE A 59 4.80 0.03 -9.47
C PHE A 59 5.70 1.11 -8.87
N GLY A 60 5.16 2.31 -8.60
CA GLY A 60 5.93 3.40 -8.02
C GLY A 60 6.54 3.06 -6.66
N LEU A 61 5.79 2.39 -5.79
CA LEU A 61 6.31 1.93 -4.49
C LEU A 61 7.41 0.87 -4.68
N LYS A 62 7.19 -0.10 -5.57
CA LYS A 62 8.17 -1.16 -5.86
C LYS A 62 9.47 -0.62 -6.45
N THR A 63 9.40 0.36 -7.35
CA THR A 63 10.59 1.02 -7.92
C THR A 63 11.40 1.74 -6.83
N MET A 64 10.74 2.35 -5.84
CA MET A 64 11.44 3.02 -4.74
C MET A 64 12.19 2.04 -3.83
N VAL A 65 11.62 0.85 -3.57
CA VAL A 65 12.31 -0.24 -2.86
C VAL A 65 13.54 -0.69 -3.65
N GLY A 66 13.36 -0.99 -4.95
CA GLY A 66 14.46 -1.42 -5.81
C GLY A 66 15.61 -0.42 -5.89
N ARG A 67 15.29 0.89 -5.90
CA ARG A 67 16.31 1.95 -5.87
C ARG A 67 17.06 2.02 -4.54
N GLN A 68 16.41 1.74 -3.42
CA GLN A 68 17.09 1.71 -2.11
C GLN A 68 18.02 0.50 -1.97
N GLU A 69 17.63 -0.63 -2.56
CA GLU A 69 18.39 -1.87 -2.51
C GLU A 69 19.42 -2.01 -3.65
N GLY A 70 19.50 -1.04 -4.57
CA GLY A 70 20.52 -0.98 -5.63
C GLY A 70 20.25 -1.88 -6.85
N TRP A 71 19.01 -2.31 -7.07
CA TRP A 71 18.62 -3.12 -8.23
C TRP A 71 18.38 -2.32 -9.51
N PHE A 72 18.46 -0.98 -9.43
CA PHE A 72 18.23 -0.03 -10.54
C PHE A 72 19.33 1.02 -10.60
#